data_AF-A0A800A1V4-F1
#
_entry.id   AF-A0A800A1V4-F1
#
_cell.length_a   1.000
_cell.length_b   1.000
_cell.length_c   1.000
_cell.angle_alpha   90.00
_cell.angle_beta   90.00
_cell.angle_gamma   90.00
#
_symmetry.space_group_name_H-M   'P 1'
#
loop_
_entity.id
_entity.type
_entity.pdbx_description
1 polymer ?
#
loop_
_entity_poly.entity_id
_entity_poly.type
_entity_poly.pdbx_seq_one_letter_code
_entity_poly.pdbx_strand_id
1 'polypeptide(L)' 'MLPTITVDDQKCTDPLSCRKCLLVCPTRVLGVGTKVGPQKFKEIDPSQFIVAGVRFERCTVCLDCVNVCPKNAIQVSL' A
#
# COMPACT_ATOMS: atom_id res chain seq x y z
N MET A 1 -19.79 -7.14 -5.21
CA MET A 1 -18.63 -7.71 -4.48
C MET A 1 -17.57 -6.62 -4.42
N LEU A 2 -16.93 -6.41 -3.27
CA LEU A 2 -15.87 -5.41 -3.16
C LEU A 2 -14.53 -6.07 -3.50
N PRO A 3 -13.67 -5.40 -4.28
CA PRO A 3 -12.36 -5.94 -4.59
C PRO A 3 -11.49 -6.02 -3.34
N THR A 4 -10.69 -7.07 -3.27
CA THR A 4 -9.71 -7.31 -2.21
C THR A 4 -8.34 -6.89 -2.71
N ILE A 5 -7.60 -6.12 -1.90
CA ILE A 5 -6.23 -5.70 -2.19
C ILE A 5 -5.35 -6.15 -1.03
N THR A 6 -4.35 -7.00 -1.32
CA THR A 6 -3.39 -7.47 -0.33
C THR A 6 -1.98 -6.98 -0.71
N VAL A 7 -1.22 -6.61 0.31
CA VAL A 7 0.17 -6.18 0.17
C VAL A 7 1.04 -7.04 1.07
N ASP A 8 2.08 -7.63 0.49
CA ASP A 8 3.07 -8.43 1.20
C ASP A 8 4.13 -7.50 1.80
N ASP A 9 4.07 -7.32 3.12
CA ASP A 9 4.99 -6.49 3.88
C ASP A 9 6.43 -7.00 3.85
N GLN A 10 6.66 -8.30 3.65
CA GLN A 10 8.02 -8.85 3.56
C GLN A 10 8.68 -8.44 2.25
N LYS A 11 7.89 -8.29 1.19
CA LYS A 11 8.36 -7.78 -0.10
C LYS A 11 8.39 -6.26 -0.11
N CYS A 12 7.40 -5.58 0.45
CA CYS A 12 7.30 -4.12 0.47
C CYS A 12 8.11 -3.48 1.61
N THR A 13 9.44 -3.54 1.50
CA THR A 13 10.34 -3.13 2.60
C THR A 13 10.61 -1.63 2.73
N ASP A 14 10.34 -0.83 1.71
CA ASP A 14 10.58 0.63 1.71
C ASP A 14 9.41 1.38 1.04
N PRO A 15 8.25 1.44 1.71
CA PRO A 15 7.05 2.06 1.15
C PRO A 15 7.15 3.59 1.09
N LEU A 16 7.92 4.22 1.97
CA LEU A 16 8.08 5.68 2.05
C LEU A 16 8.88 6.24 0.89
N SER A 17 9.97 5.59 0.47
CA SER A 17 10.75 6.08 -0.66
C SER A 17 10.11 5.69 -1.99
N CYS A 18 9.65 4.44 -2.12
CA CYS A 18 9.17 3.87 -3.39
C CYS A 18 7.89 4.54 -3.89
N ARG A 19 6.79 4.47 -3.12
CA ARG A 19 5.48 5.10 -3.37
C ARG A 19 4.84 4.90 -4.77
N LYS A 20 5.42 4.09 -5.67
CA LYS A 20 4.97 3.93 -7.06
C LYS A 20 3.50 3.52 -7.16
N CYS A 21 3.06 2.57 -6.34
CA CYS A 21 1.68 2.09 -6.32
C CYS A 21 0.68 3.17 -5.86
N LEU A 22 1.10 4.10 -5.00
CA LEU A 22 0.29 5.23 -4.54
C LEU A 22 0.15 6.30 -5.63
N LEU A 23 1.22 6.51 -6.40
CA LEU A 23 1.27 7.51 -7.46
C LEU A 23 0.52 7.07 -8.72
N VAL A 24 0.60 5.79 -9.06
CA VAL A 24 -0.08 5.27 -10.26
C VAL A 24 -1.60 5.14 -10.07
N CYS A 25 -2.08 4.96 -8.84
CA CYS A 25 -3.49 4.69 -8.59
C CYS A 25 -4.34 5.97 -8.75
N PRO A 26 -5.22 6.05 -9.78
CA PRO A 26 -5.99 7.26 -10.05
C PRO A 26 -7.01 7.55 -8.94
N THR A 27 -7.57 6.50 -8.34
CA THR A 27 -8.59 6.59 -7.29
C THR A 27 -8.02 6.59 -5.87
N ARG A 28 -6.69 6.53 -5.72
CA ARG A 28 -5.94 6.59 -4.44
C ARG A 28 -6.47 5.59 -3.41
N VAL A 29 -6.62 4.33 -3.81
CA VAL A 29 -7.14 3.25 -2.95
C VAL A 29 -6.12 2.68 -1.98
N LEU A 30 -4.83 2.88 -2.27
CA LEU A 30 -3.72 2.50 -1.41
C LEU A 30 -3.28 3.69 -0.55
N GLY A 31 -2.87 3.42 0.67
CA GLY A 31 -2.35 4.41 1.61
C GLY A 31 -1.10 3.89 2.31
N VAL A 32 -0.28 4.82 2.81
CA VAL A 32 0.82 4.51 3.72
C VAL A 32 0.31 4.63 5.13
N GLY A 33 0.48 3.57 5.91
CA GLY A 33 0.22 3.54 7.34
C GLY A 33 1.43 3.02 8.09
N THR A 34 1.25 2.72 9.37
CA THR A 34 2.28 2.17 10.25
C THR A 34 1.72 0.94 10.97
N LYS A 35 2.57 -0.08 11.18
CA LYS A 35 2.21 -1.28 11.97
C LYS A 35 1.99 -0.96 13.44
N VAL A 36 2.59 0.13 13.91
CA VAL A 36 2.54 0.61 15.28
C VAL A 36 1.79 1.94 15.33
N GLY A 37 1.08 2.17 16.43
CA GLY A 37 0.48 3.48 16.69
C GLY A 37 1.55 4.53 17.00
N PRO A 38 1.31 5.80 16.67
CA PRO A 38 2.22 6.89 17.01
C PRO A 38 2.33 7.05 18.54
N GLN A 39 3.52 7.36 19.03
CA GLN A 39 3.77 7.68 20.43
C GLN A 39 4.21 9.14 20.56
N LYS A 40 3.72 9.83 21.60
CA LYS A 40 4.03 11.25 21.82
C LYS A 40 5.55 11.42 21.96
N PHE A 41 6.11 12.39 21.23
CA PHE A 41 7.54 12.71 21.21
C PHE A 41 8.47 11.58 20.72
N LYS A 42 7.94 10.60 20.00
CA LYS A 42 8.74 9.51 19.43
C LYS A 42 8.49 9.39 17.94
N GLU A 43 9.57 9.44 17.18
CA GLU A 43 9.51 9.17 15.74
C GLU A 43 9.27 7.67 15.50
N ILE A 44 8.48 7.36 14.47
CA ILE A 44 8.24 5.98 14.07
C ILE A 44 9.41 5.54 13.20
N ASP A 45 10.00 4.40 13.56
CA ASP A 45 11.05 3.79 12.76
C ASP A 45 10.55 3.54 11.32
N PRO A 46 11.29 3.96 10.28
CA PRO A 46 10.91 3.79 8.88
C PRO A 46 10.50 2.36 8.49
N SER A 47 11.04 1.33 9.15
CA SER A 47 10.70 -0.08 8.94
C SER A 47 9.27 -0.43 9.36
N GLN A 48 8.62 0.41 10.18
CA GLN A 48 7.26 0.18 10.65
C GLN A 48 6.20 0.69 9.65
N PHE A 49 6.62 1.42 8.63
CA PHE A 49 5.70 1.90 7.60
C PHE A 49 5.31 0.75 6.66
N ILE A 50 4.04 0.74 6.28
CA ILE A 50 3.45 -0.25 5.36
C ILE A 50 2.55 0.44 4.35
N VAL A 51 2.32 -0.24 3.22
CA VAL A 51 1.25 0.13 2.29
C VAL A 51 0.07 -0.81 2.49
N ALA A 52 -1.14 -0.26 2.59
CA ALA A 52 -2.37 -1.05 2.70
C ALA A 52 -3.47 -0.48 1.80
N GLY A 53 -4.43 -1.33 1.42
CA GLY A 53 -5.69 -0.89 0.84
C GLY A 53 -6.53 -0.16 1.89
N VAL A 54 -6.96 1.06 1.58
CA VAL A 54 -7.72 1.93 2.51
C VAL A 54 -9.08 2.36 1.95
N ARG A 55 -9.32 2.22 0.63
CA ARG A 55 -10.58 2.61 -0.04
C ARG A 55 -10.99 1.59 -1.10
N PHE A 56 -11.31 0.38 -0.66
CA PHE A 56 -11.64 -0.76 -1.54
C PHE A 56 -12.84 -0.47 -2.45
N GLU A 57 -13.80 0.32 -1.97
CA GLU A 57 -15.01 0.74 -2.70
C GLU A 57 -14.72 1.59 -3.94
N ARG A 58 -13.53 2.20 -4.03
CA ARG A 58 -13.11 3.02 -5.18
C ARG A 58 -12.17 2.29 -6.14
N CYS A 59 -11.88 1.02 -5.88
CA CYS A 59 -10.99 0.25 -6.74
C CYS A 59 -11.74 -0.22 -7.98
N THR A 60 -11.16 0.06 -9.16
CA THR A 60 -11.70 -0.33 -10.47
C THR A 60 -11.05 -1.60 -11.02
N VAL A 61 -10.16 -2.25 -10.25
CA VAL A 61 -9.43 -3.47 -10.65
C VAL A 61 -8.62 -3.27 -11.95
N CYS A 62 -8.05 -2.09 -12.15
CA CYS A 62 -7.19 -1.80 -13.32
C CYS A 62 -5.83 -2.52 -13.30
N LEU A 63 -5.42 -3.04 -12.14
CA LEU A 63 -4.15 -3.74 -11.89
C LEU A 63 -2.87 -2.90 -12.07
N ASP A 64 -2.96 -1.58 -12.28
CA ASP A 64 -1.78 -0.71 -12.44
C ASP A 64 -0.82 -0.76 -11.25
N CYS A 65 -1.36 -0.84 -10.03
CA CYS A 65 -0.55 -0.96 -8.81
C CYS A 65 0.24 -2.27 -8.76
N VAL A 66 -0.29 -3.36 -9.33
CA VAL A 66 0.39 -4.65 -9.45
C VAL A 66 1.51 -4.53 -10.49
N ASN A 67 1.19 -3.99 -11.68
CA ASN A 67 2.13 -3.88 -12.79
C ASN A 67 3.32 -2.95 -12.51
N VAL A 68 3.11 -1.86 -11.77
CA VAL A 68 4.18 -0.91 -11.45
C VAL A 68 5.07 -1.36 -10.28
N CYS A 69 4.64 -2.36 -9.51
CA CYS A 69 5.34 -2.78 -8.29
C CYS A 69 6.63 -3.51 -8.64
N PRO A 70 7.83 -2.95 -8.35
CA PRO A 70 9.09 -3.58 -8.74
C PRO A 70 9.39 -4.87 -7.97
N LYS A 71 8.68 -5.11 -6.86
CA LYS A 71 8.87 -6.26 -5.98
C LYS A 71 7.73 -7.26 -6.03
N ASN A 72 6.75 -7.07 -6.92
CA ASN A 72 5.56 -7.92 -7.04
C ASN A 72 4.90 -8.19 -5.66
N ALA A 73 4.76 -7.12 -4.87
CA ALA A 73 4.28 -7.19 -3.50
C ALA A 73 2.75 -7.02 -3.38
N ILE A 74 2.05 -6.67 -4.46
CA ILE A 74 0.63 -6.31 -4.44
C ILE A 74 -0.17 -7.35 -5.20
N GLN A 75 -1.28 -7.78 -4.64
CA GLN A 75 -2.28 -8.61 -5.31
C GLN A 75 -3.65 -7.94 -5.21
N VAL A 76 -4.44 -8.09 -6.28
CA VAL A 76 -5.80 -7.57 -6.36
C VAL A 76 -6.70 -8.68 -6.89
N SER A 77 -7.82 -8.92 -6.21
CA SER A 77 -8.88 -9.85 -6.63
C SER A 77 -10.26 -9.18 -6.54
N LEU A 78 -11.24 -9.69 -7.28
CA LEU A 78 -12.62 -9.24 -7.26
C LEU A 78 -13.49 -10.17 -6.40
#